data_AF-A0A382JH87-F1
#
_entry.id   AF-A0A382JH87-F1
#
_cell.length_a   1.000
_cell.length_b   1.000
_cell.length_c   1.000
_cell.angle_alpha   90.00
_cell.angle_beta   90.00
_cell.angle_gamma   90.00
#
_symmetry.space_group_name_H-M   'P 1'
#
loop_
_entity.id
_entity.type
_entity.pdbx_description
1 polymer ?
#
loop_
_entity_poly.entity_id
_entity_poly.type
_entity_poly.pdbx_seq_one_letter_code
_entity_poly.pdbx_strand_id
1 'polypeptide(L)'
;MIVFSIGLFYAFKQGYVGASNGKLKNLLALLATFLFFFVLHGYLQFAPMTELDAVPYTGSETRKSTLGTPLDYGIMVAYFIMILIIGTRFSRRQKTLKDFFFGGQRFSWWLITFSLVATTIGSYSFVKYSRVAYTYGLGSSQTYFNDWMWLPLLLFGWLPIMYFSRLTSIPEYFEKRFD
;
A
#
# COMPACT_ATOMS: atom_id res chain seq x y z
N MET A 1 -1.65 1.71 -17.23
CA MET A 1 -2.15 1.86 -18.62
C MET A 1 -3.37 0.99 -18.90
N ILE A 2 -3.27 -0.34 -18.76
CA ILE A 2 -4.36 -1.30 -19.11
C ILE A 2 -5.67 -1.04 -18.33
N VAL A 3 -5.58 -0.75 -17.02
CA VAL A 3 -6.76 -0.53 -16.16
C VAL A 3 -7.55 0.73 -16.55
N PHE A 4 -6.86 1.80 -16.93
CA PHE A 4 -7.52 3.04 -17.38
C PHE A 4 -8.20 2.85 -18.74
N SER A 5 -7.55 2.13 -19.67
CA SER A 5 -8.14 1.77 -20.97
C SER A 5 -9.38 0.89 -20.81
N ILE A 6 -9.37 -0.07 -19.88
CA ILE A 6 -10.53 -0.90 -19.54
C ILE A 6 -11.64 -0.03 -18.93
N GLY A 7 -11.31 0.84 -17.98
CA GLY A 7 -12.28 1.76 -17.36
C GLY A 7 -12.94 2.71 -18.37
N LEU A 8 -12.16 3.27 -19.29
CA LEU A 8 -12.65 4.14 -20.37
C LEU A 8 -13.57 3.37 -21.33
N PHE A 9 -13.22 2.12 -21.65
CA PHE A 9 -14.03 1.24 -22.48
C PHE A 9 -15.38 0.92 -21.82
N TYR A 10 -15.41 0.63 -20.52
CA TYR A 10 -16.65 0.40 -19.77
C TYR A 10 -17.50 1.68 -19.66
N ALA A 11 -16.87 2.84 -19.43
CA ALA A 11 -17.57 4.13 -19.34
C ALA A 11 -18.16 4.58 -20.69
N PHE A 12 -17.52 4.23 -21.80
CA PHE A 12 -18.05 4.40 -23.15
C PHE A 12 -19.24 3.47 -23.41
N LYS A 13 -19.12 2.18 -23.02
CA LYS A 13 -20.20 1.19 -23.18
C LYS A 13 -21.46 1.51 -22.37
N GLN A 14 -21.30 2.12 -21.20
CA GLN A 14 -22.42 2.55 -20.34
C GLN A 14 -22.97 3.95 -20.71
N GLY A 15 -22.41 4.60 -21.73
CA GLY A 15 -22.93 5.86 -22.27
C GLY A 15 -22.65 7.09 -21.40
N TYR A 16 -21.77 7.01 -20.40
CA TYR A 16 -21.33 8.14 -19.57
C TYR A 16 -20.33 9.07 -20.28
N VAL A 17 -19.73 8.58 -21.37
CA VAL A 17 -18.67 9.23 -22.13
C VAL A 17 -19.12 9.33 -23.60
N GLY A 18 -18.97 10.51 -24.21
CA GLY A 18 -19.39 10.77 -25.59
C GLY A 18 -19.32 12.25 -25.96
N ALA A 19 -19.49 12.59 -27.24
CA ALA A 19 -19.33 13.95 -27.78
C ALA A 19 -20.49 14.92 -27.44
N SER A 20 -21.45 14.51 -26.60
CA SER A 20 -22.57 15.35 -26.17
C SER A 20 -22.17 16.21 -24.97
N ASN A 21 -22.70 17.44 -24.88
CA ASN A 21 -22.24 18.52 -23.99
C ASN A 21 -22.06 18.12 -22.50
N GLY A 22 -22.88 17.23 -21.96
CA GLY A 22 -22.75 16.72 -20.58
C GLY A 22 -21.75 15.57 -20.43
N LYS A 23 -21.65 14.69 -21.44
CA LYS A 23 -20.77 13.51 -21.45
C LYS A 23 -19.32 13.88 -21.80
N LEU A 24 -19.14 14.97 -22.55
CA LEU A 24 -17.84 15.55 -22.90
C LEU A 24 -17.14 16.12 -21.67
N LYS A 25 -17.88 16.74 -20.73
CA LYS A 25 -17.32 17.24 -19.46
C LYS A 25 -16.73 16.11 -18.61
N ASN A 26 -17.41 14.97 -18.53
CA ASN A 26 -16.94 13.80 -17.80
C ASN A 26 -15.71 13.17 -18.46
N LEU A 27 -15.69 13.12 -19.80
CA LEU A 27 -14.52 12.66 -20.56
C LEU A 27 -13.31 13.58 -20.34
N LEU A 28 -13.51 14.90 -20.45
CA LEU A 28 -12.45 15.88 -20.26
C LEU A 28 -11.93 15.88 -18.82
N ALA A 29 -12.81 15.73 -17.81
CA ALA A 29 -12.39 15.59 -16.43
C ALA A 29 -11.53 14.33 -16.22
N LEU A 30 -11.95 13.18 -16.76
CA LEU A 30 -11.17 11.93 -16.71
C LEU A 30 -9.81 12.06 -17.40
N LEU A 31 -9.78 12.64 -18.61
CA LEU A 31 -8.55 12.84 -19.36
C LEU A 31 -7.63 13.87 -18.70
N ALA A 32 -8.19 14.93 -18.10
CA ALA A 32 -7.42 15.94 -17.36
C ALA A 32 -6.80 15.35 -16.09
N THR A 33 -7.56 14.56 -15.31
CA THR A 33 -7.01 13.85 -14.15
C THR A 33 -5.92 12.86 -14.57
N PHE A 34 -6.12 12.16 -15.68
CA PHE A 34 -5.12 11.23 -16.24
C PHE A 34 -3.85 11.96 -16.70
N LEU A 35 -4.00 13.04 -17.47
CA LEU A 35 -2.88 13.88 -17.91
C LEU A 35 -2.14 14.51 -16.73
N PHE A 36 -2.86 15.01 -15.72
CA PHE A 36 -2.26 15.55 -14.51
C PHE A 36 -1.40 14.49 -13.81
N PHE A 37 -1.94 13.29 -13.61
CA PHE A 37 -1.19 12.21 -12.96
C PHE A 37 0.01 11.77 -13.81
N PHE A 38 -0.14 11.71 -15.14
CA PHE A 38 0.94 11.33 -16.04
C PHE A 38 2.06 12.37 -16.10
N VAL A 39 1.70 13.65 -16.16
CA VAL A 39 2.65 14.77 -16.12
C VAL A 39 3.34 14.83 -14.76
N LEU A 40 2.60 14.66 -13.66
CA LEU A 40 3.18 14.60 -12.32
C LEU A 40 4.14 13.42 -12.18
N HIS A 41 3.76 12.24 -12.66
CA HIS A 41 4.59 11.04 -12.62
C HIS A 41 5.84 11.18 -13.50
N GLY A 42 5.70 11.74 -14.71
CA GLY A 42 6.84 12.05 -15.59
C GLY A 42 7.74 13.13 -14.99
N TYR A 43 7.16 14.15 -14.37
CA TYR A 43 7.89 15.19 -13.67
C TYR A 43 8.66 14.60 -12.49
N LEU A 44 8.05 13.80 -11.62
CA LEU A 44 8.76 13.17 -10.51
C LEU A 44 9.85 12.19 -10.96
N GLN A 45 9.72 11.60 -12.14
CA GLN A 45 10.70 10.67 -12.71
C GLN A 45 11.89 11.37 -13.38
N PHE A 46 11.68 12.54 -14.00
CA PHE A 46 12.70 13.26 -14.79
C PHE A 46 13.02 14.66 -14.26
N ALA A 47 12.43 15.07 -13.13
CA ALA A 47 12.70 16.36 -12.53
C ALA A 47 14.19 16.43 -12.19
N PRO A 48 14.86 17.55 -12.51
CA PRO A 48 16.23 17.77 -12.08
C PRO A 48 16.23 17.77 -10.55
N MET A 49 16.77 16.70 -9.97
CA MET A 49 16.97 16.60 -8.54
C MET A 49 18.18 17.46 -8.24
N THR A 50 17.94 18.67 -7.74
CA THR A 50 18.98 19.47 -7.09
C THR A 50 19.37 18.76 -5.81
N GLU A 51 20.25 17.77 -5.95
CA GLU A 51 21.05 17.28 -4.84
C GLU A 51 21.91 18.46 -4.40
N LEU A 52 21.66 18.97 -3.19
CA LEU A 52 22.61 19.86 -2.55
C LEU A 52 23.95 19.11 -2.55
N ASP A 53 25.05 19.80 -2.90
CA ASP A 53 26.38 19.21 -2.83
C ASP A 53 26.52 18.45 -1.52
N ALA A 54 26.99 17.21 -1.59
CA ALA A 54 27.13 16.37 -0.43
C ALA A 54 28.06 17.07 0.58
N VAL A 55 27.48 17.85 1.50
CA VAL A 55 28.22 18.52 2.55
C VAL A 55 28.78 17.38 3.38
N PRO A 56 30.12 17.19 3.44
CA PRO A 56 30.69 16.20 4.33
C PRO A 56 30.14 16.51 5.72
N TYR A 57 29.59 15.49 6.38
CA TYR A 57 29.14 15.64 7.76
C TYR A 57 30.32 16.13 8.60
N THR A 58 30.33 17.44 8.90
CA THR A 58 31.38 18.14 9.65
C THR A 58 31.06 18.22 11.13
N GLY A 59 29.90 17.69 11.53
CA GLY A 59 29.62 17.42 12.93
C GLY A 59 30.62 16.40 13.45
N SER A 60 31.21 16.64 14.62
CA SER A 60 31.77 15.52 15.37
C SER A 60 30.60 14.57 15.67
N GLU A 61 30.77 13.26 15.41
CA GLU A 61 29.90 12.25 15.99
C GLU A 61 30.12 12.28 17.50
N THR A 62 29.54 13.27 18.17
CA THR A 62 29.29 13.16 19.58
C THR A 62 28.13 12.18 19.67
N ARG A 63 28.44 10.87 19.59
CA ARG A 63 27.56 9.82 20.09
C ARG A 63 27.39 10.13 21.57
N LYS A 64 26.48 11.04 21.89
CA LYS A 64 25.82 10.99 23.17
C LYS A 64 25.13 9.64 23.15
N SER A 65 25.74 8.67 23.84
CA SER A 65 25.07 7.45 24.26
C SER A 65 24.01 7.89 25.27
N THR A 66 22.99 8.60 24.77
CA THR A 66 21.76 8.79 25.50
C THR A 66 21.10 7.42 25.40
N LEU A 67 21.49 6.53 26.31
CA LEU A 67 20.65 5.42 26.70
C LEU A 67 19.26 6.04 26.93
N GLY A 68 18.24 5.48 26.28
CA GLY A 68 16.90 6.08 26.24
C GLY A 68 16.48 6.55 27.62
N THR A 69 15.75 7.65 27.69
CA THR A 69 15.26 8.11 28.98
C THR A 69 14.39 7.02 29.61
N PRO A 70 14.29 6.94 30.95
CA PRO A 70 13.41 5.96 31.61
C PRO A 70 11.96 6.00 31.10
N LEU A 71 11.52 7.16 30.58
CA LEU A 71 10.25 7.34 29.90
C LEU A 71 10.15 6.51 28.60
N ASP A 72 11.20 6.52 27.76
CA ASP A 72 11.25 5.77 26.50
C ASP A 72 11.11 4.26 26.75
N TYR A 73 11.82 3.75 27.77
CA TYR A 73 11.68 2.36 28.20
C TYR A 73 10.29 2.05 28.74
N GLY A 74 9.71 2.97 29.53
CA GLY A 74 8.34 2.82 30.03
C GLY A 74 7.29 2.72 28.90
N ILE A 75 7.40 3.58 27.89
CA ILE A 75 6.52 3.56 26.71
C ILE A 75 6.70 2.25 25.92
N MET A 76 7.94 1.80 25.74
CA MET A 76 8.24 0.55 25.04
C MET A 76 7.63 -0.67 25.75
N VAL A 77 7.82 -0.79 27.07
CA VAL A 77 7.24 -1.89 27.86
C VAL A 77 5.71 -1.84 27.83
N ALA A 78 5.11 -0.65 27.98
CA ALA A 78 3.67 -0.46 27.92
C ALA A 78 3.09 -0.89 26.56
N TYR A 79 3.76 -0.57 25.46
CA TYR A 79 3.38 -1.00 24.11
C TYR A 79 3.32 -2.52 23.97
N PHE A 80 4.36 -3.23 24.43
CA PHE A 80 4.38 -4.70 24.38
C PHE A 80 3.29 -5.33 25.26
N ILE A 81 3.08 -4.80 26.48
CA ILE A 81 2.02 -5.27 27.36
C ILE A 81 0.64 -5.07 26.71
N MET A 82 0.40 -3.91 26.10
CA MET A 82 -0.87 -3.61 25.42
C MET A 82 -1.13 -4.60 24.28
N ILE A 83 -0.13 -4.87 23.44
CA ILE A 83 -0.24 -5.86 22.35
C ILE A 83 -0.51 -7.26 22.90
N LEU A 84 0.17 -7.67 23.95
CA LEU A 84 -0.04 -8.98 24.58
C LEU A 84 -1.46 -9.11 25.15
N ILE A 85 -1.98 -8.07 25.82
CA ILE A 85 -3.34 -8.04 26.36
C ILE A 85 -4.37 -8.15 25.23
N ILE A 86 -4.21 -7.37 24.15
CA ILE A 86 -5.12 -7.40 23.01
C ILE A 86 -5.06 -8.78 22.33
N GLY A 87 -3.86 -9.27 22.04
CA GLY A 87 -3.64 -10.56 21.39
C GLY A 87 -4.22 -11.73 22.18
N THR A 88 -3.96 -11.80 23.49
CA THR A 88 -4.50 -12.86 24.35
C THR A 88 -6.03 -12.77 24.51
N ARG A 89 -6.60 -11.56 24.59
CA ARG A 89 -8.06 -11.38 24.65
C ARG A 89 -8.74 -11.81 23.36
N PHE A 90 -8.14 -11.54 22.20
CA PHE A 90 -8.66 -11.99 20.90
C PHE A 90 -8.46 -13.49 20.69
N SER A 91 -7.32 -14.04 21.08
CA SER A 91 -7.02 -15.48 20.99
C SER A 91 -8.04 -16.32 21.76
N ARG A 92 -8.46 -15.88 22.95
CA ARG A 92 -9.50 -16.56 23.77
C ARG A 92 -10.87 -16.69 23.10
N ARG A 93 -11.14 -15.93 22.04
CA ARG A 93 -12.44 -15.95 21.32
C ARG A 93 -12.46 -16.90 20.12
N GLN A 94 -11.31 -17.42 19.69
CA GLN A 94 -11.20 -18.32 18.54
C GLN A 94 -11.27 -19.78 19.00
N LYS A 95 -12.36 -20.49 18.69
CA LYS A 95 -12.57 -21.88 19.13
C LYS A 95 -12.35 -22.92 18.04
N THR A 96 -12.35 -22.52 16.76
CA THR A 96 -12.14 -23.44 15.62
C THR A 96 -11.08 -22.89 14.66
N LEU A 97 -10.41 -23.79 13.93
CA LEU A 97 -9.42 -23.42 12.89
C LEU A 97 -10.04 -22.53 11.80
N LYS A 98 -11.32 -22.77 11.46
CA LYS A 98 -12.05 -21.95 10.49
C LYS A 98 -12.27 -20.53 11.00
N ASP A 99 -12.59 -20.35 12.28
CA ASP A 99 -12.71 -19.01 12.88
C ASP A 99 -11.35 -18.30 12.94
N PHE A 100 -10.27 -19.05 13.14
CA PHE A 100 -8.90 -18.51 13.15
C PHE A 100 -8.45 -18.01 11.77
N PHE A 101 -8.66 -18.78 10.70
CA PHE A 101 -8.25 -18.40 9.33
C PHE A 101 -9.21 -17.42 8.65
N PHE A 102 -10.52 -17.59 8.82
CA PHE A 102 -11.53 -16.78 8.12
C PHE A 102 -12.09 -15.63 8.98
N GLY A 103 -11.69 -15.52 10.25
CA GLY A 103 -12.16 -14.44 11.13
C GLY A 103 -13.67 -14.43 11.37
N GLY A 104 -14.34 -15.55 11.10
CA GLY A 104 -15.80 -15.67 11.09
C GLY A 104 -16.52 -14.81 10.05
N GLN A 105 -15.83 -14.26 9.03
CA GLN A 105 -16.36 -13.29 8.06
C GLN A 105 -17.00 -12.04 8.69
N ARG A 106 -16.64 -11.70 9.93
CA ARG A 106 -17.27 -10.60 10.70
C ARG A 106 -16.51 -9.28 10.63
N PHE A 107 -15.36 -9.28 9.96
CA PHE A 107 -14.53 -8.09 9.86
C PHE A 107 -15.14 -7.11 8.85
N SER A 108 -15.30 -5.86 9.28
CA SER A 108 -15.66 -4.79 8.37
C SER A 108 -14.57 -4.60 7.31
N TRP A 109 -14.97 -4.30 6.08
CA TRP A 109 -14.05 -4.16 4.94
C TRP A 109 -12.88 -3.20 5.21
N TRP A 110 -13.12 -2.11 5.94
CA TRP A 110 -12.09 -1.12 6.28
C TRP A 110 -11.00 -1.71 7.19
N LEU A 111 -11.34 -2.57 8.16
CA LEU A 111 -10.38 -3.25 9.02
C LEU A 111 -9.46 -4.18 8.22
N ILE A 112 -10.04 -4.88 7.23
CA ILE A 112 -9.29 -5.75 6.33
C ILE A 112 -8.31 -4.92 5.50
N THR A 113 -8.75 -3.78 4.96
CA THR A 113 -7.89 -2.86 4.21
C THR A 113 -6.73 -2.33 5.05
N PHE A 114 -6.98 -1.87 6.29
CA PHE A 114 -5.91 -1.41 7.16
C PHE A 114 -4.92 -2.53 7.53
N SER A 115 -5.43 -3.75 7.77
CA SER A 115 -4.57 -4.90 8.05
C SER A 115 -3.68 -5.25 6.86
N LEU A 116 -4.21 -5.18 5.63
CA LEU A 116 -3.43 -5.41 4.41
C LEU A 116 -2.31 -4.38 4.28
N VAL A 117 -2.60 -3.09 4.47
CA VAL A 117 -1.59 -2.02 4.41
C VAL A 117 -0.55 -2.16 5.54
N ALA A 118 -0.98 -2.50 6.75
CA ALA A 118 -0.07 -2.75 7.87
C ALA A 118 0.86 -3.95 7.62
N THR A 119 0.42 -4.93 6.82
CA THR A 119 1.22 -6.10 6.47
C THR A 119 2.28 -5.78 5.41
N THR A 120 2.01 -4.85 4.50
CA THR A 120 2.96 -4.45 3.44
C THR A 120 4.01 -3.47 3.93
N ILE A 121 3.71 -2.68 4.97
CA ILE A 121 4.61 -1.64 5.49
C ILE A 121 5.17 -2.06 6.86
N GLY A 122 6.44 -2.48 6.87
CA GLY A 122 7.18 -2.84 8.09
C GLY A 122 8.25 -1.83 8.50
N SER A 123 8.91 -2.07 9.63
CA SER A 123 10.03 -1.26 10.14
C SER A 123 11.17 -1.11 9.10
N TYR A 124 11.48 -2.20 8.39
CA TYR A 124 12.48 -2.22 7.32
C TYR A 124 12.14 -1.23 6.20
N SER A 125 10.87 -1.11 5.84
CA SER A 125 10.40 -0.18 4.81
C SER A 125 10.79 1.24 5.18
N PHE A 126 10.55 1.68 6.42
CA PHE A 126 10.91 3.04 6.85
C PHE A 126 12.39 3.37 6.68
N VAL A 127 13.29 2.45 7.05
CA VAL A 127 14.74 2.64 6.91
C VAL A 127 15.17 2.62 5.44
N LYS A 128 14.61 1.71 4.64
CA LYS A 128 14.89 1.61 3.21
C LYS A 128 14.48 2.89 2.48
N TYR A 129 13.23 3.34 2.68
CA TYR A 129 12.69 4.48 1.95
C TYR A 129 13.27 5.80 2.42
N SER A 130 13.60 5.96 3.70
CA SER A 130 14.29 7.18 4.17
C SER A 130 15.70 7.30 3.57
N ARG A 131 16.43 6.18 3.42
CA ARG A 131 17.72 6.17 2.73
C ARG A 131 17.59 6.59 1.27
N VAL A 132 16.62 6.02 0.55
CA VAL A 132 16.38 6.35 -0.87
C VAL A 132 15.91 7.81 -1.03
N ALA A 133 15.09 8.31 -0.11
CA ALA A 133 14.68 9.72 -0.09
C ALA A 133 15.84 10.66 0.21
N TYR A 134 16.81 10.24 1.03
CA TYR A 134 18.02 11.03 1.29
C TYR A 134 18.90 11.15 0.04
N THR A 135 19.03 10.07 -0.74
CA THR A 135 19.86 10.08 -1.96
C THR A 135 19.16 10.69 -3.16
N TYR A 136 17.84 10.47 -3.33
CA TYR A 136 17.09 10.85 -4.54
C TYR A 136 15.96 11.87 -4.26
N GLY A 137 15.96 12.53 -3.10
CA GLY A 137 14.96 13.53 -2.74
C GLY A 137 13.51 13.07 -2.94
N LEU A 138 12.65 13.97 -3.43
CA LEU A 138 11.22 13.68 -3.66
C LEU A 138 10.97 12.62 -4.75
N GLY A 139 11.93 12.39 -5.64
CA GLY A 139 11.84 11.37 -6.70
C GLY A 139 11.70 9.95 -6.14
N SER A 140 12.16 9.71 -4.90
CA SER A 140 11.97 8.42 -4.22
C SER A 140 10.49 8.04 -4.01
N SER A 141 9.58 9.03 -3.96
CA SER A 141 8.14 8.80 -3.77
C SER A 141 7.52 8.00 -4.92
N GLN A 142 8.18 7.99 -6.08
CA GLN A 142 7.78 7.23 -7.25
C GLN A 142 7.69 5.72 -6.98
N THR A 143 8.50 5.19 -6.05
CA THR A 143 8.44 3.76 -5.70
C THR A 143 7.07 3.37 -5.14
N TYR A 144 6.41 4.24 -4.37
CA TYR A 144 5.06 3.98 -3.85
C TYR A 144 3.96 4.18 -4.90
N PHE A 145 4.13 5.16 -5.80
CA PHE A 145 3.15 5.38 -6.87
C PHE A 145 3.12 4.25 -7.91
N ASN A 146 4.22 3.52 -8.09
CA ASN A 146 4.25 2.36 -8.98
C ASN A 146 3.36 1.21 -8.47
N ASP A 147 3.39 0.93 -7.16
CA ASP A 147 2.62 -0.16 -6.54
C ASP A 147 1.10 0.01 -6.72
N TRP A 148 0.64 1.26 -6.81
CA TRP A 148 -0.77 1.58 -7.07
C TRP A 148 -1.26 1.12 -8.44
N MET A 149 -0.36 0.86 -9.41
CA MET A 149 -0.73 0.28 -10.70
C MET A 149 -1.05 -1.21 -10.59
N TRP A 150 -0.36 -1.94 -9.72
CA TRP A 150 -0.53 -3.39 -9.55
C TRP A 150 -1.73 -3.75 -8.68
N LEU A 151 -2.09 -2.87 -7.75
CA LEU A 151 -3.18 -3.09 -6.80
C LEU A 151 -4.55 -3.34 -7.48
N PRO A 152 -4.98 -2.58 -8.51
CA PRO A 152 -6.21 -2.90 -9.26
C PRO A 152 -6.13 -4.23 -10.00
N LEU A 153 -4.96 -4.60 -10.54
CA LEU A 153 -4.79 -5.87 -11.25
C LEU A 153 -4.96 -7.05 -10.27
N LEU A 154 -4.41 -6.94 -9.07
CA LEU A 154 -4.62 -7.93 -8.01
C LEU A 154 -6.08 -7.96 -7.51
N LEU A 155 -6.72 -6.80 -7.31
CA LEU A 155 -8.10 -6.71 -6.83
C LEU A 155 -9.14 -7.19 -7.84
N PHE A 156 -8.99 -6.89 -9.12
CA PHE A 156 -9.98 -7.25 -10.15
C PHE A 156 -9.62 -8.51 -10.92
N GLY A 157 -8.34 -8.89 -10.99
CA GLY A 157 -7.89 -10.11 -11.64
C GLY A 157 -7.79 -11.28 -10.66
N TRP A 158 -6.95 -11.14 -9.64
CA TRP A 158 -6.58 -12.26 -8.77
C TRP A 158 -7.60 -12.55 -7.66
N LEU A 159 -8.13 -11.49 -7.02
CA LEU A 159 -9.09 -11.63 -5.91
C LEU A 159 -10.36 -12.41 -6.32
N PRO A 160 -11.01 -12.16 -7.48
CA PRO A 160 -12.20 -12.91 -7.86
C PRO A 160 -11.89 -14.38 -8.11
N ILE A 161 -10.74 -14.70 -8.74
CA ILE A 161 -10.31 -16.08 -8.96
C ILE A 161 -10.16 -16.79 -7.62
N MET A 162 -9.44 -16.19 -6.66
CA MET A 162 -9.26 -16.79 -5.33
C MET A 162 -10.58 -16.96 -4.57
N TYR A 163 -11.48 -15.98 -4.68
CA TYR A 163 -12.79 -16.02 -4.05
C TYR A 163 -13.69 -17.12 -4.64
N PHE A 164 -13.79 -17.23 -5.96
CA PHE A 164 -14.64 -18.23 -6.62
C PHE A 164 -14.06 -19.64 -6.55
N SER A 165 -12.73 -19.80 -6.54
CA SER A 165 -12.07 -21.10 -6.36
C SER A 165 -12.11 -21.62 -4.92
N ARG A 166 -12.64 -20.84 -3.97
CA ARG A 166 -12.79 -21.18 -2.53
C ARG A 166 -11.49 -21.72 -1.91
N LEU A 167 -10.38 -21.10 -2.27
CA LEU A 167 -9.06 -21.50 -1.81
C LEU A 167 -8.81 -20.98 -0.40
N THR A 168 -8.19 -21.79 0.43
CA THR A 168 -7.84 -21.44 1.81
C THR A 168 -6.39 -20.98 1.94
N SER A 169 -5.52 -21.40 1.02
CA SER A 169 -4.10 -21.08 1.02
C SER A 169 -3.50 -21.03 -0.39
N ILE A 170 -2.34 -20.40 -0.53
CA ILE A 170 -1.59 -20.35 -1.80
C ILE A 170 -1.09 -21.75 -2.23
N PRO A 171 -0.55 -22.61 -1.34
CA PRO A 171 -0.20 -23.98 -1.72
C PRO A 171 -1.37 -24.77 -2.31
N GLU A 172 -2.58 -24.64 -1.74
CA GLU A 172 -3.78 -25.29 -2.27
C GLU A 172 -4.13 -24.82 -3.69
N TYR A 173 -3.84 -23.56 -4.02
CA TYR A 173 -3.99 -23.06 -5.39
C TYR A 173 -3.04 -23.78 -6.34
N PHE A 174 -1.77 -23.92 -5.95
CA PHE A 174 -0.76 -24.57 -6.78
C PHE A 174 -1.07 -26.06 -6.97
N GLU A 175 -1.49 -26.76 -5.93
CA GLU A 175 -1.92 -28.17 -5.99
C GLU A 175 -3.09 -28.34 -6.98
N LYS A 176 -4.16 -27.55 -6.84
CA LYS A 176 -5.30 -27.61 -7.77
C LYS A 176 -4.96 -27.22 -9.21
N ARG A 177 -3.92 -26.42 -9.44
CA ARG A 177 -3.60 -25.86 -10.76
C ARG A 177 -2.55 -26.66 -11.51
N PHE A 178 -1.58 -27.24 -10.81
CA PHE A 178 -0.37 -27.81 -11.41
C PHE A 178 -0.12 -29.26 -11.03
N ASP A 179 -0.56 -29.72 -9.86
CA ASP A 179 -0.65 -31.11 -9.35
C ASP A 179 -0.52 -31.11 -7.81
#